data_AF-W9WRC3-F1
#
_entry.id   AF-W9WRC3-F1
#
_cell.length_a   1.000
_cell.length_b   1.000
_cell.length_c   1.000
_cell.angle_alpha   90.00
_cell.angle_beta   90.00
_cell.angle_gamma   90.00
#
_symmetry.space_group_name_H-M   'P 1'
#
loop_
_entity.id
_entity.type
_entity.pdbx_description
1 polymer ?
#
loop_
_entity_poly.entity_id
_entity_poly.type
_entity_poly.pdbx_seq_one_letter_code
_entity_poly.pdbx_strand_id
1 'polypeptide(L)'
;MDPVTAVGLRASIVQLIDSTTKAIKYLNNVNNAPKDRARLAREATSLLALLTDLRHRLEEASSTDQWLTGIRSLGVKGGHWSSLTKQ
;
A
#
# COMPACT_ATOMS: atom_id res chain seq x y z
N MET A 1 -1.01 8.06 -17.57
CA MET A 1 0.18 7.52 -16.88
C MET A 1 1.15 6.98 -17.92
N ASP A 2 2.45 7.29 -17.84
CA ASP A 2 3.43 6.66 -18.73
C ASP A 2 3.60 5.17 -18.36
N PRO A 3 3.89 4.30 -19.33
CA PRO A 3 3.93 2.85 -19.11
C PRO A 3 4.92 2.41 -18.03
N VAL A 4 6.05 3.11 -17.89
CA VAL A 4 7.09 2.77 -16.92
C VAL A 4 6.59 3.00 -15.49
N THR A 5 5.96 4.14 -15.23
CA THR A 5 5.38 4.45 -13.92
C THR A 5 4.23 3.50 -13.56
N ALA A 6 3.42 3.08 -14.55
CA ALA A 6 2.35 2.10 -14.33
C ALA A 6 2.88 0.74 -13.87
N VAL A 7 3.89 0.23 -14.59
CA VAL A 7 4.54 -1.05 -14.28
C VAL A 7 5.22 -0.98 -12.92
N GLY A 8 5.92 0.11 -12.62
CA GLY A 8 6.58 0.33 -11.33
C GLY A 8 5.59 0.30 -10.16
N LEU A 9 4.50 1.08 -10.25
CA LEU A 9 3.46 1.12 -9.21
C LEU A 9 2.83 -0.27 -9.00
N ARG A 10 2.50 -0.97 -10.09
CA ARG A 10 1.95 -2.33 -10.03
C ARG A 10 2.91 -3.29 -9.33
N ALA A 11 4.19 -3.27 -9.70
CA ALA A 11 5.21 -4.11 -9.09
C ALA A 11 5.35 -3.84 -7.58
N SER A 12 5.34 -2.57 -7.17
CA SER A 12 5.38 -2.18 -5.75
C SER A 12 4.16 -2.69 -4.97
N ILE A 13 2.95 -2.60 -5.54
CA ILE A 13 1.73 -3.13 -4.90
C ILE A 13 1.82 -4.65 -4.75
N VAL A 14 2.26 -5.36 -5.79
CA VAL A 14 2.44 -6.83 -5.73
C VAL A 14 3.45 -7.22 -4.65
N GLN A 15 4.56 -6.50 -4.55
CA GLN A 15 5.57 -6.74 -3.52
C GLN A 15 5.03 -6.49 -2.10
N LEU A 16 4.20 -5.46 -1.91
CA LEU A 16 3.53 -5.21 -0.63
C LEU A 16 2.55 -6.33 -0.28
N ILE A 17 1.74 -6.78 -1.24
CA ILE A 17 0.80 -7.91 -1.06
C ILE A 17 1.55 -9.16 -0.58
N ASP A 18 2.65 -9.53 -1.26
CA ASP A 18 3.46 -10.69 -0.89
C ASP A 18 4.06 -10.53 0.52
N SER A 19 4.61 -9.35 0.81
CA SER A 19 5.20 -9.05 2.12
C SER A 19 4.16 -9.11 3.25
N THR A 20 2.98 -8.52 3.07
CA THR A 20 1.89 -8.56 4.04
C THR A 20 1.38 -10.00 4.23
N THR A 21 1.29 -10.78 3.15
CA THR A 21 0.90 -12.20 3.22
C THR A 21 1.91 -13.00 4.05
N LYS A 22 3.21 -12.77 3.86
CA LYS A 22 4.27 -13.39 4.68
C LYS A 22 4.17 -12.98 6.14
N ALA A 23 3.91 -11.70 6.43
CA ALA A 23 3.71 -11.21 7.79
C ALA A 23 2.53 -11.90 8.48
N ILE A 24 1.38 -12.03 7.80
CA ILE A 24 0.21 -12.75 8.33
C ILE A 24 0.56 -14.21 8.66
N LYS A 25 1.25 -14.91 7.74
CA LYS A 25 1.70 -16.30 7.98
C LYS A 25 2.62 -16.39 9.19
N TYR A 26 3.59 -15.49 9.31
CA TYR A 26 4.49 -15.43 10.47
C TYR A 26 3.71 -15.21 11.76
N LEU A 27 2.84 -14.20 11.79
CA LEU A 27 2.00 -13.90 12.96
C LEU A 27 1.18 -15.11 13.35
N ASN A 28 0.64 -15.85 12.38
CA ASN A 28 -0.13 -17.06 12.66
C ASN A 28 0.68 -18.19 13.31
N ASN A 29 2.00 -18.19 13.14
CA ASN A 29 2.91 -19.19 13.71
C ASN A 29 3.51 -18.78 15.07
N VAL A 30 3.29 -17.56 15.55
CA VAL A 30 3.82 -17.08 16.84
C VAL A 30 2.85 -17.42 17.98
N ASN A 31 3.27 -18.28 18.91
CA ASN A 31 2.43 -18.73 20.04
C ASN A 31 2.57 -17.90 21.33
N ASN A 32 3.57 -17.03 21.44
CA ASN A 32 3.96 -16.42 22.73
C ASN A 32 3.39 -15.00 22.99
N ALA A 33 2.49 -14.48 22.13
CA ALA A 33 1.95 -13.11 22.29
C ALA A 33 0.52 -12.96 21.71
N PRO A 34 -0.51 -13.61 22.30
CA PRO A 34 -1.80 -13.81 21.63
C PRO A 34 -2.62 -12.52 21.38
N LYS A 35 -2.56 -11.51 22.26
CA LYS A 35 -3.37 -10.27 22.09
C LYS A 35 -2.78 -9.32 21.04
N ASP A 36 -1.49 -9.00 21.13
CA ASP A 36 -0.83 -8.11 20.17
C ASP A 36 -0.74 -8.77 18.78
N ARG A 37 -0.54 -10.09 18.74
CA ARG A 37 -0.65 -10.88 17.51
C ARG A 37 -2.03 -10.76 16.89
N ALA A 38 -3.11 -10.95 17.64
CA ALA A 38 -4.46 -10.93 17.09
C ALA A 38 -4.81 -9.55 16.50
N ARG A 39 -4.40 -8.48 17.18
CA ARG A 39 -4.55 -7.11 16.68
C ARG A 39 -3.74 -6.90 15.40
N LEU A 40 -2.45 -7.22 15.41
CA LEU A 40 -1.58 -7.02 14.26
C LEU A 40 -1.99 -7.89 13.06
N ALA A 41 -2.47 -9.13 13.28
CA ALA A 41 -3.01 -9.99 12.23
C ALA A 41 -4.28 -9.40 11.60
N ARG A 42 -5.16 -8.79 12.41
CA ARG A 42 -6.34 -8.07 11.90
C ARG A 42 -5.93 -6.87 11.05
N GLU A 43 -5.00 -6.04 11.54
CA GLU A 43 -4.49 -4.88 10.80
C GLU A 43 -3.82 -5.31 9.49
N ALA A 44 -2.98 -6.36 9.51
CA ALA A 44 -2.34 -6.91 8.32
C ALA A 44 -3.35 -7.48 7.31
N THR A 45 -4.42 -8.14 7.78
CA THR A 45 -5.48 -8.64 6.90
C THR A 45 -6.27 -7.51 6.26
N SER A 46 -6.56 -6.44 7.01
CA SER A 46 -7.19 -5.24 6.46
C SER A 46 -6.31 -4.57 5.41
N LEU A 47 -5.00 -4.48 5.66
CA LEU A 47 -4.03 -3.96 4.70
C LEU A 47 -3.99 -4.83 3.42
N LEU A 48 -3.98 -6.15 3.57
CA LEU A 48 -4.00 -7.07 2.42
C LEU A 48 -5.25 -6.86 1.55
N ALA A 49 -6.43 -6.66 2.16
CA ALA A 49 -7.66 -6.38 1.44
C ALA A 49 -7.56 -5.05 0.65
N LEU A 50 -7.07 -3.99 1.28
CA LEU A 50 -6.89 -2.68 0.64
C LEU A 50 -5.88 -2.72 -0.51
N LEU A 51 -4.74 -3.39 -0.32
CA LEU A 51 -3.74 -3.53 -1.38
C LEU A 51 -4.27 -4.36 -2.56
N THR A 52 -5.07 -5.38 -2.26
CA THR A 52 -5.71 -6.20 -3.28
C THR A 52 -6.72 -5.37 -4.07
N ASP A 53 -7.59 -4.61 -3.42
CA ASP A 53 -8.53 -3.69 -4.10
C ASP A 53 -7.78 -2.66 -4.95
N LEU A 54 -6.73 -2.05 -4.41
CA LEU A 54 -5.89 -1.09 -5.13
C LEU A 54 -5.26 -1.69 -6.40
N ARG A 55 -4.81 -2.95 -6.34
CA ARG A 55 -4.27 -3.65 -7.51
C ARG A 55 -5.33 -3.80 -8.60
N HIS A 56 -6.55 -4.24 -8.24
CA HIS A 56 -7.64 -4.41 -9.22
C HIS A 56 -8.01 -3.06 -9.84
N ARG A 57 -8.15 -2.01 -9.02
CA ARG A 57 -8.40 -0.65 -9.52
C ARG A 57 -7.32 -0.18 -10.49
N LEU A 58 -6.05 -0.50 -10.23
CA LEU A 58 -4.96 -0.15 -11.13
C LEU A 58 -5.00 -0.93 -12.45
N GLU A 59 -5.41 -2.20 -12.41
CA GLU A 59 -5.55 -3.05 -13.60
C GLU A 59 -6.70 -2.59 -14.51
N GLU A 60 -7.75 -2.00 -13.92
CA GLU A 60 -8.89 -1.43 -14.64
C GLU A 60 -8.72 0.06 -14.99
N ALA A 61 -7.72 0.73 -14.43
CA ALA A 61 -7.60 2.17 -14.52
C ALA A 61 -7.24 2.67 -15.92
N SER A 62 -7.88 3.77 -16.29
CA SER A 62 -7.50 4.55 -17.46
C SER A 62 -6.38 5.53 -17.13
N SER A 63 -5.58 5.89 -18.13
CA SER A 63 -4.50 6.86 -17.98
C SER A 63 -4.98 8.26 -17.56
N THR A 64 -6.28 8.52 -17.68
CA THR A 64 -7.01 9.77 -17.39
C THR A 64 -7.69 9.79 -16.01
N ASP A 65 -7.63 8.70 -15.25
CA ASP A 65 -8.31 8.62 -13.95
C ASP A 65 -7.70 9.59 -12.93
N GLN A 66 -8.54 10.43 -12.32
CA GLN A 66 -8.10 11.52 -11.43
C GLN A 66 -7.39 11.02 -10.16
N TRP A 67 -7.73 9.83 -9.66
CA TRP A 67 -7.08 9.27 -8.47
C TRP A 67 -5.60 8.94 -8.69
N LEU A 68 -5.20 8.60 -9.92
CA LEU A 68 -3.79 8.39 -10.29
C LEU A 68 -2.98 9.67 -10.16
N THR A 69 -3.59 10.83 -10.47
CA THR A 69 -2.98 12.15 -10.24
C THR A 69 -2.80 12.41 -8.75
N GLY A 70 -3.77 12.03 -7.92
CA GLY A 70 -3.67 12.07 -6.46
C GLY A 70 -2.46 11.28 -5.95
N ILE A 71 -2.30 10.03 -6.38
CA ILE A 71 -1.15 9.19 -6.00
C ILE A 71 0.19 9.81 -6.42
N ARG A 72 0.26 10.39 -7.62
CA ARG A 72 1.47 11.05 -8.10
C ARG A 72 1.86 12.23 -7.20
N SER A 73 0.88 12.98 -6.71
CA SER A 73 1.14 14.10 -5.79
C SER A 73 1.76 13.64 -4.47
N LEU A 74 1.42 12.43 -3.99
CA LEU A 74 1.99 11.84 -2.78
C LEU A 74 3.49 11.50 -2.94
N GLY A 75 3.94 11.21 -4.17
CA GLY A 75 5.33 10.87 -4.48
C GLY A 75 6.24 12.08 -4.71
N VAL A 76 5.70 13.30 -4.75
CA VAL A 76 6.51 14.52 -4.93
C VAL A 76 7.17 14.89 -3.60
N LYS A 77 8.51 14.80 -3.55
CA LYS A 77 9.31 15.29 -2.43
C LYS A 77 9.12 16.81 -2.33
N GLY A 78 8.27 17.26 -1.39
CA GLY A 78 7.87 18.67 -1.22
C GLY A 78 6.36 18.94 -1.16
N GLY A 79 5.51 17.92 -0.99
CA GLY A 79 4.09 18.13 -0.64
C GLY A 79 3.91 18.91 0.67
N HIS A 80 2.76 19.59 0.79
CA HIS A 80 2.28 20.56 1.82
C HIS A 80 2.70 20.34 3.30
N TRP A 81 3.26 19.19 3.67
CA TRP A 81 3.87 18.93 4.96
C TRP A 81 5.20 19.66 5.17
N SER A 82 5.97 19.98 4.12
CA SER A 82 7.26 20.69 4.28
C SER A 82 7.14 22.20 4.48
N SER A 83 5.95 22.79 4.34
CA SER A 83 5.74 24.23 4.59
C SER A 83 5.39 24.57 6.04
N LEU A 84 5.20 23.58 6.91
CA LEU A 84 4.80 23.80 8.31
C LEU A 84 5.94 23.67 9.34
N THR A 85 7.18 23.43 8.90
CA THR A 85 8.36 23.33 9.79
C THR A 85 9.33 24.51 9.67
N LYS A 86 8.84 25.67 9.21
CA LYS A 86 9.53 26.96 9.34
C LYS A 86 8.59 27.99 9.96
N GLN A 87 8.39 27.89 11.27
CA GLN A 87 8.05 29.03 12.12
C GLN A 87 8.94 28.98 13.35
#